data_AF-A0A7C7AGN3-F1
#
_entry.id   AF-A0A7C7AGN3-F1
#
_cell.length_a   1.000
_cell.length_b   1.000
_cell.length_c   1.000
_cell.angle_alpha   90.00
_cell.angle_beta   90.00
_cell.angle_gamma   90.00
#
_symmetry.space_group_name_H-M   'P 1'
#
loop_
_entity.id
_entity.type
_entity.pdbx_description
1 polymer ?
#
loop_
_entity_poly.entity_id
_entity_poly.type
_entity_poly.pdbx_seq_one_letter_code
_entity_poly.pdbx_strand_id
1 'polypeptide(L)'
;MANRILTGENWQQRIREKIGVDSEYLPDSSIDSPDCIMVAEANIISQIPDYATLTNDLRVYLEYAVVLECCILLCPSMGARLPKKETGVHASYELGIDWSKKKEEFEEERNRFIGKILEEISPAQLYGFNAFTITYPKRGW
;
A
#
# COMPACT_ATOMS: atom_id res chain seq x y z
N MET A 1 0.23 -18.81 -11.91
CA MET A 1 0.66 -19.15 -10.52
C MET A 1 -0.44 -18.67 -9.58
N ALA A 2 -0.66 -19.35 -8.46
CA ALA A 2 -1.68 -18.93 -7.50
C ALA A 2 -1.15 -17.81 -6.59
N ASN A 3 -2.03 -16.87 -6.21
CA ASN A 3 -1.75 -15.81 -5.25
C ASN A 3 -1.47 -16.41 -3.86
N ARG A 4 -0.58 -15.78 -3.10
CA ARG A 4 -0.15 -16.25 -1.78
C ARG A 4 -0.93 -15.60 -0.64
N ILE A 5 -1.29 -14.33 -0.78
CA ILE A 5 -1.94 -13.51 0.24
C ILE A 5 -3.37 -13.19 -0.16
N LEU A 6 -3.59 -12.67 -1.37
CA LEU A 6 -4.91 -12.33 -1.89
C LEU A 6 -5.57 -13.55 -2.55
N THR A 7 -6.09 -14.45 -1.71
CA THR A 7 -6.76 -15.70 -2.13
C THR A 7 -8.28 -15.62 -2.09
N GLY A 8 -8.85 -14.55 -1.52
CA GLY A 8 -10.30 -14.32 -1.48
C GLY A 8 -10.89 -14.03 -2.86
N GLU A 9 -12.20 -14.02 -2.97
CA GLU A 9 -12.90 -13.60 -4.20
C GLU A 9 -12.94 -12.07 -4.32
N ASN A 10 -13.05 -11.56 -5.55
CA ASN A 10 -13.23 -10.13 -5.87
C ASN A 10 -12.17 -9.18 -5.30
N TRP A 11 -10.95 -9.64 -5.07
CA TRP A 11 -9.86 -8.79 -4.58
C TRP A 11 -9.45 -7.72 -5.62
N GLN A 12 -9.65 -7.99 -6.91
CA GLN A 12 -9.44 -7.04 -8.00
C GLN A 12 -10.39 -5.83 -7.86
N GLN A 13 -11.63 -6.07 -7.44
CA GLN A 13 -12.60 -5.00 -7.17
C GLN A 13 -12.13 -4.12 -6.01
N ARG A 14 -11.58 -4.69 -4.93
CA ARG A 14 -11.03 -3.92 -3.81
C ARG A 14 -9.92 -2.96 -4.26
N ILE A 15 -9.06 -3.39 -5.19
CA ILE A 15 -8.00 -2.54 -5.76
C ILE A 15 -8.61 -1.39 -6.56
N ARG A 16 -9.60 -1.67 -7.42
CA ARG A 16 -10.32 -0.64 -8.21
C ARG A 16 -11.01 0.39 -7.34
N GLU A 17 -11.74 -0.07 -6.32
CA GLU A 17 -12.44 0.79 -5.38
C GLU A 17 -11.45 1.68 -4.62
N LYS A 18 -10.29 1.14 -4.25
CA LYS A 18 -9.26 1.90 -3.54
C LYS A 18 -8.58 2.95 -4.42
N ILE A 19 -8.24 2.61 -5.66
CA ILE A 19 -7.59 3.55 -6.59
C ILE A 19 -8.58 4.57 -7.18
N GLY A 20 -9.87 4.21 -7.22
CA GLY A 20 -10.98 4.99 -7.74
C GLY A 20 -11.07 4.94 -9.27
N VAL A 21 -10.83 3.78 -9.87
CA VAL A 21 -10.82 3.58 -11.33
C VAL A 21 -11.78 2.46 -11.72
N ASP A 22 -12.58 2.68 -12.76
CA ASP A 22 -13.51 1.67 -13.27
C ASP A 22 -12.80 0.52 -13.98
N SER A 23 -13.45 -0.63 -13.99
CA SER A 23 -13.09 -1.83 -14.73
C SER A 23 -12.84 -1.60 -16.22
N GLU A 24 -13.51 -0.63 -16.85
CA GLU A 24 -13.28 -0.26 -18.25
C GLU A 24 -11.85 0.24 -18.51
N TYR A 25 -11.27 0.97 -17.55
CA TYR A 25 -9.91 1.52 -17.64
C TYR A 25 -8.86 0.61 -17.00
N LEU A 26 -9.28 -0.24 -16.06
CA LEU A 26 -8.42 -1.19 -15.36
C LEU A 26 -9.08 -2.58 -15.32
N PRO A 27 -8.98 -3.37 -16.41
CA PRO A 27 -9.59 -4.70 -16.48
C PRO A 27 -8.89 -5.71 -15.58
N ASP A 28 -9.56 -6.82 -15.22
CA ASP A 28 -9.03 -7.83 -14.29
C ASP A 28 -7.70 -8.39 -14.79
N SER A 29 -7.59 -8.62 -16.10
CA SER A 29 -6.36 -9.09 -16.74
C SER A 29 -5.14 -8.20 -16.50
N SER A 30 -5.33 -6.90 -16.28
CA SER A 30 -4.22 -5.99 -15.94
C SER A 30 -3.77 -6.14 -14.50
N ILE A 31 -4.69 -6.44 -13.59
CA ILE A 31 -4.42 -6.60 -12.16
C ILE A 31 -3.87 -8.02 -11.88
N ASP A 32 -4.42 -9.02 -12.57
CA ASP A 32 -3.98 -10.42 -12.51
C ASP A 32 -2.60 -10.66 -13.17
N SER A 33 -2.05 -9.64 -13.85
CA SER A 33 -0.72 -9.71 -14.42
C SER A 33 0.31 -10.02 -13.33
N PRO A 34 1.28 -10.93 -13.57
CA PRO A 34 2.32 -11.25 -12.59
C PRO A 34 3.12 -10.02 -12.16
N ASP A 35 3.29 -9.04 -13.05
CA ASP A 35 4.01 -7.80 -12.77
C ASP A 35 3.30 -6.91 -11.75
N CYS A 36 1.99 -7.13 -11.51
CA CYS A 36 1.21 -6.44 -10.51
C CYS A 36 1.09 -7.28 -9.24
N ILE A 37 0.30 -8.36 -9.27
CA ILE A 37 -0.02 -9.11 -8.04
C ILE A 37 1.18 -9.87 -7.47
N MET A 38 1.97 -10.54 -8.31
CA MET A 38 3.09 -11.35 -7.79
C MET A 38 4.24 -10.47 -7.27
N VAL A 39 4.51 -9.36 -7.94
CA VAL A 39 5.51 -8.37 -7.47
C VAL A 39 5.03 -7.72 -6.18
N ALA A 40 3.76 -7.33 -6.10
CA ALA A 40 3.19 -6.75 -4.88
C ALA A 40 3.30 -7.70 -3.68
N GLU A 41 2.89 -8.96 -3.85
CA GLU A 41 3.02 -9.95 -2.78
C GLU A 41 4.48 -10.20 -2.40
N ALA A 42 5.39 -10.29 -3.38
CA ALA A 42 6.83 -10.48 -3.10
C ALA A 42 7.42 -9.31 -2.30
N ASN A 43 7.04 -8.07 -2.63
CA ASN A 43 7.51 -6.86 -1.93
C ASN A 43 7.02 -6.84 -0.48
N ILE A 44 5.77 -7.22 -0.22
CA ILE A 44 5.21 -7.25 1.14
C ILE A 44 5.78 -8.43 1.95
N ILE A 45 5.89 -9.62 1.35
CA ILE A 45 6.46 -10.81 1.99
C ILE A 45 7.92 -10.60 2.39
N SER A 46 8.70 -9.86 1.59
CA SER A 46 10.10 -9.59 1.93
C SER A 46 10.26 -8.65 3.13
N GLN A 47 9.24 -7.85 3.47
CA GLN A 47 9.25 -6.92 4.59
C GLN A 47 8.70 -7.53 5.89
N ILE A 48 7.83 -8.53 5.79
CA ILE A 48 7.12 -9.10 6.94
C ILE A 48 7.64 -10.52 7.22
N PRO A 49 8.41 -10.73 8.29
CA PRO A 49 8.84 -12.07 8.69
C PRO A 49 7.62 -12.92 9.08
N ASP A 50 7.68 -14.22 8.81
CA ASP A 50 6.65 -15.19 9.17
C ASP A 50 5.20 -14.79 8.80
N TYR A 51 5.03 -14.05 7.69
CA TYR A 51 3.73 -13.53 7.24
C TYR A 51 2.62 -14.60 7.16
N ALA A 52 2.99 -15.85 6.89
CA ALA A 52 2.06 -16.97 6.79
C ALA A 52 1.42 -17.38 8.13
N THR A 53 2.03 -16.98 9.25
CA THR A 53 1.52 -17.26 10.60
C THR A 53 0.54 -16.19 11.11
N LEU A 54 0.40 -15.08 10.38
CA LEU A 54 -0.48 -13.97 10.76
C LEU A 54 -1.95 -14.37 10.64
N THR A 55 -2.70 -14.14 11.71
CA THR A 55 -4.12 -14.48 11.81
C THR A 55 -4.94 -13.27 12.28
N ASN A 56 -6.28 -13.37 12.18
CA ASN A 56 -7.22 -12.34 12.62
C ASN A 56 -6.93 -10.95 12.00
N ASP A 57 -6.89 -9.90 12.83
CA ASP A 57 -6.72 -8.51 12.38
C ASP A 57 -5.39 -8.28 11.64
N LEU A 58 -4.33 -8.98 12.03
CA LEU A 58 -3.02 -8.90 11.35
C LEU A 58 -3.11 -9.43 9.92
N ARG A 59 -3.93 -10.47 9.68
CA ARG A 59 -4.19 -10.98 8.32
C ARG A 59 -4.93 -9.95 7.49
N VAL A 60 -5.89 -9.24 8.08
CA VAL A 60 -6.63 -8.15 7.40
C VAL A 60 -5.70 -7.01 7.03
N TYR A 61 -4.81 -6.61 7.94
CA TYR A 61 -3.79 -5.58 7.66
C TYR A 61 -2.82 -6.01 6.56
N LEU A 62 -2.40 -7.29 6.56
CA LEU A 62 -1.53 -7.84 5.53
C LEU A 62 -2.19 -7.80 4.14
N GLU A 63 -3.44 -8.26 4.03
CA GLU A 63 -4.18 -8.19 2.76
C GLU A 63 -4.33 -6.75 2.27
N TYR A 64 -4.65 -5.84 3.19
CA TYR A 64 -4.81 -4.44 2.85
C TYR A 64 -3.49 -3.79 2.39
N ALA A 65 -2.36 -4.16 3.00
CA ALA A 65 -1.05 -3.71 2.56
C ALA A 65 -0.72 -4.19 1.14
N VAL A 66 -1.09 -5.42 0.78
CA VAL A 66 -0.92 -5.93 -0.60
C VAL A 66 -1.81 -5.18 -1.60
N VAL A 67 -3.05 -4.86 -1.23
CA VAL A 67 -3.95 -4.04 -2.07
C VAL A 67 -3.33 -2.67 -2.34
N LEU A 68 -2.76 -2.02 -1.32
CA LEU A 68 -2.06 -0.74 -1.48
C LEU A 68 -0.82 -0.86 -2.35
N GLU A 69 -0.03 -1.93 -2.18
CA GLU A 69 1.14 -2.18 -3.03
C GLU A 69 0.75 -2.35 -4.51
N CYS A 70 -0.35 -3.06 -4.79
CA CYS A 70 -0.89 -3.14 -6.15
C CYS A 70 -1.26 -1.76 -6.69
N CYS A 71 -1.89 -0.90 -5.87
CA CYS A 71 -2.22 0.47 -6.26
C CYS A 71 -0.97 1.29 -6.61
N ILE A 72 0.09 1.18 -5.81
CA ILE A 72 1.38 1.86 -6.01
C ILE A 72 2.01 1.45 -7.34
N LEU A 73 2.02 0.15 -7.66
CA LEU A 73 2.55 -0.38 -8.94
C LEU A 73 1.73 0.07 -10.14
N LEU A 74 0.41 0.22 -9.97
CA LEU A 74 -0.49 0.64 -11.04
C LEU A 74 -0.43 2.14 -11.32
N CYS A 75 -0.20 2.98 -10.29
CA CYS A 75 -0.21 4.45 -10.39
C CYS A 75 0.58 5.03 -11.57
N PRO A 76 1.85 4.63 -11.84
CA PRO A 76 2.62 5.14 -12.98
C PRO A 76 1.95 4.91 -14.34
N SER A 77 1.20 3.82 -14.48
CA SER A 77 0.52 3.48 -15.73
C SER A 77 -0.85 4.17 -15.89
N MET A 78 -1.44 4.67 -14.80
CA MET A 78 -2.80 5.25 -14.82
C MET A 78 -2.88 6.54 -15.65
N GLY A 79 -1.83 7.36 -15.63
CA GLY A 79 -1.77 8.58 -16.45
C GLY A 79 -1.79 8.33 -17.96
N ALA A 80 -1.46 7.10 -18.40
CA ALA A 80 -1.55 6.69 -19.80
C ALA A 80 -2.88 6.01 -20.15
N ARG A 81 -3.56 5.42 -19.16
CA ARG A 81 -4.82 4.68 -19.36
C ARG A 81 -6.06 5.59 -19.32
N LEU A 82 -6.00 6.68 -18.56
CA LEU A 82 -7.13 7.58 -18.40
C LEU A 82 -7.06 8.75 -19.40
N PRO A 83 -8.20 9.19 -19.95
CA PRO A 83 -8.25 10.33 -20.84
C PRO A 83 -7.80 11.60 -20.08
N LYS A 84 -6.79 12.29 -20.62
CA LYS A 84 -6.27 13.53 -20.03
C LYS A 84 -7.28 14.68 -20.03
N LYS A 85 -8.33 14.58 -20.85
CA LYS A 85 -9.36 15.59 -21.05
C LYS A 85 -10.63 14.92 -21.54
N GLU A 86 -11.72 15.10 -20.80
CA GLU A 86 -13.06 14.77 -21.29
C GLU A 86 -13.75 16.08 -21.71
N THR A 87 -14.21 16.12 -22.97
CA THR A 87 -14.92 17.29 -23.50
C THR A 87 -16.38 16.92 -23.67
N GLY A 88 -17.24 17.44 -22.79
CA GLY A 88 -18.69 17.40 -22.96
C GLY A 88 -19.20 18.58 -23.79
N VAL A 89 -20.44 18.48 -24.29
CA VAL A 89 -21.11 19.50 -25.14
C VAL A 89 -21.19 20.89 -24.47
N HIS A 90 -21.08 20.95 -23.13
CA HIS A 90 -21.18 22.20 -22.36
C HIS A 90 -20.03 22.45 -21.36
N ALA A 91 -19.07 21.52 -21.21
CA ALA A 91 -17.95 21.70 -20.29
C ALA A 91 -16.79 20.75 -20.64
N SER A 92 -15.56 21.23 -20.49
CA SER A 92 -14.36 20.41 -20.53
C SER A 92 -13.87 20.20 -19.10
N TYR A 93 -13.73 18.94 -18.67
CA TYR A 93 -13.12 18.62 -17.38
C TYR A 93 -11.72 18.07 -17.62
N GLU A 94 -10.71 18.74 -17.07
CA GLU A 94 -9.37 18.17 -16.98
C GLU A 94 -9.30 17.32 -15.70
N LEU A 95 -9.25 16.00 -15.88
CA LEU A 95 -8.91 15.06 -14.81
C LEU A 95 -7.40 15.13 -14.56
N GLY A 96 -6.96 16.25 -13.99
CA GLY A 96 -5.59 16.47 -13.54
C GLY A 96 -5.30 15.72 -12.23
N ILE A 97 -5.52 14.41 -12.19
CA ILE A 97 -5.13 13.60 -11.03
C ILE A 97 -3.61 13.47 -11.03
N ASP A 98 -2.97 13.99 -9.98
CA ASP A 98 -1.56 13.77 -9.75
C ASP A 98 -1.33 12.35 -9.21
N TRP A 99 -1.02 11.44 -10.14
CA TRP A 99 -0.74 10.04 -9.84
C TRP A 99 0.54 9.84 -9.04
N SER A 100 1.49 10.78 -9.10
CA SER A 100 2.70 10.74 -8.28
C SER A 100 2.36 11.02 -6.83
N LYS A 101 1.54 12.06 -6.59
CA LYS A 101 1.04 12.36 -5.25
C LYS A 101 0.18 11.23 -4.68
N LYS A 102 -0.75 10.67 -5.47
CA LYS A 102 -1.54 9.50 -5.05
C LYS A 102 -0.66 8.30 -4.69
N LYS A 103 0.42 8.08 -5.45
CA LYS A 103 1.39 7.02 -5.15
C LYS A 103 2.04 7.23 -3.79
N GLU A 104 2.49 8.45 -3.49
CA GLU A 104 3.07 8.79 -2.18
C GLU A 104 2.07 8.55 -1.03
N GLU A 105 0.81 8.98 -1.20
CA GLU A 105 -0.25 8.74 -0.21
C GLU A 105 -0.48 7.24 0.05
N PHE A 106 -0.47 6.41 -1.01
CA PHE A 106 -0.58 4.96 -0.86
C PHE A 106 0.66 4.33 -0.21
N GLU A 107 1.86 4.84 -0.51
CA GLU A 107 3.11 4.39 0.13
C GLU A 107 3.10 4.68 1.63
N GLU A 108 2.68 5.88 2.04
CA GLU A 108 2.54 6.25 3.45
C GLU A 108 1.51 5.37 4.17
N GLU A 109 0.35 5.15 3.55
CA GLU A 109 -0.70 4.30 4.11
C GLU A 109 -0.21 2.85 4.25
N ARG A 110 0.45 2.31 3.22
CA ARG A 110 1.03 0.95 3.25
C ARG A 110 2.04 0.84 4.39
N ASN A 111 2.97 1.78 4.49
CA ASN A 111 4.01 1.79 5.52
C ASN A 111 3.40 1.84 6.93
N ARG A 112 2.29 2.56 7.11
CA ARG A 112 1.56 2.59 8.39
C ARG A 112 1.00 1.22 8.77
N PHE A 113 0.41 0.48 7.83
CA PHE A 113 -0.12 -0.86 8.11
C PHE A 113 0.99 -1.90 8.31
N ILE A 114 2.06 -1.84 7.51
CA ILE A 114 3.25 -2.67 7.75
C ILE A 114 3.83 -2.37 9.14
N GLY A 115 3.94 -1.10 9.52
CA GLY A 115 4.42 -0.69 10.85
C GLY A 115 3.59 -1.30 11.99
N LYS A 116 2.25 -1.26 11.89
CA LYS A 116 1.35 -1.91 12.86
C LYS A 116 1.58 -3.42 12.95
N ILE A 117 1.77 -4.08 11.81
CA ILE A 117 2.04 -5.52 11.77
C ILE A 117 3.37 -5.82 12.47
N LEU A 118 4.42 -5.06 12.18
CA LEU A 118 5.74 -5.26 12.77
C LEU A 118 5.77 -4.98 14.27
N GLU A 119 5.04 -3.96 14.74
CA GLU A 119 4.90 -3.62 16.17
C GLU A 119 4.27 -4.77 16.96
N GLU A 120 3.25 -5.42 16.40
CA GLU A 120 2.57 -6.55 17.03
C GLU A 120 3.38 -7.86 16.96
N ILE A 121 4.11 -8.11 15.87
CA ILE A 121 4.96 -9.31 15.74
C ILE A 121 6.24 -9.19 16.59
N SER A 122 6.79 -7.99 16.74
CA SER A 122 8.02 -7.73 17.49
C SER A 122 7.84 -6.57 18.48
N PRO A 123 7.05 -6.75 19.56
CA PRO A 123 6.88 -5.73 20.59
C PRO A 123 8.20 -5.41 21.33
N ALA A 124 9.22 -6.26 21.17
CA ALA A 124 10.50 -6.16 21.87
C ALA A 124 11.51 -5.18 21.24
N GLN A 125 11.29 -4.64 20.03
CA GLN A 125 12.21 -3.68 19.42
C GLN A 125 11.96 -2.21 19.80
N LEU A 126 10.94 -1.91 20.62
CA LEU A 126 10.60 -0.54 21.04
C LEU A 126 11.22 -0.08 22.37
N TYR A 127 12.21 -0.79 22.93
CA TYR A 127 13.06 -0.24 24.00
C TYR A 127 14.27 0.50 23.41
N GLY A 128 14.02 1.58 22.67
CA GLY A 128 15.10 2.35 22.03
C GLY A 128 14.80 3.83 21.80
N PHE A 129 13.63 4.34 22.19
CA PHE A 129 13.39 5.78 22.14
C PHE A 129 13.99 6.44 23.38
N ASN A 130 15.26 6.85 23.24
CA ASN A 130 15.95 7.91 23.98
C ASN A 130 15.55 8.05 25.46
N ALA A 131 16.17 7.23 26.32
CA ALA A 131 16.41 7.67 27.69
C ALA A 131 17.31 8.92 27.61
N PHE A 132 16.71 10.10 27.66
CA PHE A 132 17.43 11.35 27.89
C PHE A 132 18.18 11.19 29.22
N THR A 133 19.50 10.99 29.14
CA THR A 133 20.35 11.01 30.32
C THR A 133 20.46 12.45 30.79
N ILE A 134 19.68 12.82 31.81
CA ILE A 134 19.87 14.08 32.54
C ILE A 134 21.19 13.97 33.29
N THR A 135 22.28 14.46 32.71
CA THR A 135 23.53 14.65 33.45
C THR A 135 23.43 15.96 34.23
N TYR A 136 23.29 15.88 35.55
CA TYR A 136 23.46 17.05 36.41
C TYR A 136 24.94 17.46 36.41
N PRO A 137 25.30 18.69 35.99
CA PRO A 137 26.66 19.15 36.18
C PRO A 137 26.91 19.31 37.69
N LYS A 138 27.86 18.55 38.23
CA LYS A 138 28.37 18.80 39.59
C LYS A 138 28.99 20.20 39.60
N ARG A 139 28.32 21.19 40.22
CA ARG A 139 28.98 22.44 40.62
C ARG A 139 30.00 22.06 41.71
N GLY A 140 31.28 22.06 41.34
CA GLY A 140 32.37 22.10 42.30
C GLY A 140 32.26 23.38 43.12
N TRP A 141 32.38 23.23 44.43
CA TRP A 141 32.60 24.33 45.37
C TRP A 141 34.10 24.58 45.46
#